data_AF-A0A957HZ85-F1
#
_entry.id   AF-A0A957HZ85-F1
#
_cell.length_a   1.000
_cell.length_b   1.000
_cell.length_c   1.000
_cell.angle_alpha   90.00
_cell.angle_beta   90.00
_cell.angle_gamma   90.00
#
_symmetry.space_group_name_H-M   'P 1'
#
loop_
_entity.id
_entity.type
_entity.pdbx_description
1 polymer ?
#
loop_
_entity_poly.entity_id
_entity_poly.type
_entity_poly.pdbx_seq_one_letter_code
_entity_poly.pdbx_strand_id
1 'polypeptide(L)'
;MLGIQPRVIKLMLAIGFALITISCQPSFSQENNDMVVTPMVTISTTVLKPTTIMEITPTALPSPTPSPTSTPTQEFVPTIAAPTSPTPTNTVLPLPTLSPNEAVNQVMVLLADNQNPECLLPCWWGATPGITSWNEIEPFLSTFTSIDQSTSVGVSLEAPLPEAVAISGFDYNQVYIWNEDGKIISITVDSINITGYDAKTMMTIYGMPDEVWIRTISSPREGVLPFQLIIVYQQKGFSLHYYVDASIQDGVVTACFEPGFIETERPDLFPAGPRMYLWEAGVVKSIEDIVREPLATFFLLQDKTDLSPETLYLKFTNPNEQPCIDTPAEDWRDIG
;
A
#
# COMPACT_ATOMS: atom_id res chain seq x y z
N MET A 1 -19.80 59.78 30.94
CA MET A 1 -21.06 59.13 30.52
C MET A 1 -20.65 57.92 29.68
N LEU A 2 -20.90 56.65 29.97
CA LEU A 2 -21.38 55.83 31.09
C LEU A 2 -20.25 54.76 31.30
N GLY A 3 -20.00 54.10 32.43
CA GLY A 3 -20.85 53.69 33.53
C GLY A 3 -20.43 52.25 33.88
N ILE A 4 -19.73 52.10 35.00
CA ILE A 4 -19.13 50.89 35.57
C ILE A 4 -20.24 49.93 36.08
N GLN A 5 -20.09 48.61 35.92
CA GLN A 5 -20.09 47.60 37.00
C GLN A 5 -20.33 46.14 36.52
N PRO A 6 -19.49 45.19 36.96
CA PRO A 6 -19.77 43.75 36.98
C PRO A 6 -20.32 43.32 38.35
N ARG A 7 -21.34 42.45 38.39
CA ARG A 7 -21.79 41.73 39.60
C ARG A 7 -22.26 40.32 39.21
N VAL A 8 -21.54 39.27 39.63
CA VAL A 8 -21.74 38.53 40.89
C VAL A 8 -23.06 37.76 40.88
N ILE A 9 -22.97 36.42 40.77
CA ILE A 9 -23.66 35.46 41.65
C ILE A 9 -22.72 34.25 41.80
N LYS A 10 -22.26 34.05 43.03
CA LYS A 10 -21.63 32.82 43.54
C LYS A 10 -22.74 31.86 43.97
N LEU A 11 -22.36 30.59 44.07
CA LEU A 11 -22.67 29.67 45.18
C LEU A 11 -23.84 28.68 44.99
N MET A 12 -23.54 27.46 45.47
CA MET A 12 -24.41 26.31 45.83
C MET A 12 -24.73 25.36 44.66
N LEU A 13 -24.65 24.02 44.77
CA LEU A 13 -24.49 23.15 45.94
C LEU A 13 -24.05 21.75 45.48
N ALA A 14 -23.14 21.17 46.27
CA ALA A 14 -22.76 19.77 46.31
C ALA A 14 -23.94 18.80 46.55
N ILE A 15 -24.10 17.77 45.71
CA ILE A 15 -24.73 16.46 45.98
C ILE A 15 -24.07 15.48 44.97
N GLY A 16 -23.35 14.40 45.29
CA GLY A 16 -23.50 13.46 46.39
C GLY A 16 -24.10 12.15 45.87
N PHE A 17 -23.36 11.34 45.10
CA PHE A 17 -23.68 9.93 44.83
C PHE A 17 -22.35 9.17 44.63
N ALA A 18 -21.80 8.56 45.68
CA ALA A 18 -22.13 7.23 46.21
C ALA A 18 -21.48 6.11 45.39
N LEU A 19 -20.38 5.62 45.97
CA LEU A 19 -19.64 4.41 45.67
C LEU A 19 -20.56 3.21 45.45
N ILE A 20 -20.41 2.52 44.31
CA ILE A 20 -20.72 1.09 44.21
C ILE A 20 -19.50 0.40 43.58
N THR A 21 -18.55 0.02 44.44
CA THR A 21 -17.53 -0.99 44.12
C THR A 21 -18.18 -2.36 44.28
N ILE A 22 -18.55 -3.01 43.18
CA ILE A 22 -18.83 -4.45 43.18
C ILE A 22 -17.59 -5.14 42.62
N SER A 23 -16.74 -5.58 43.55
CA SER A 23 -15.65 -6.51 43.29
C SER A 23 -16.23 -7.92 43.16
N CYS A 24 -16.38 -8.41 41.92
CA CYS A 24 -16.47 -9.85 41.68
C CYS A 24 -15.03 -10.40 41.59
N GLN A 25 -14.54 -10.99 42.67
CA GLN A 25 -13.38 -11.89 42.61
C GLN A 25 -13.85 -13.26 42.12
N PRO A 26 -13.35 -13.79 41.00
CA PRO A 26 -13.40 -15.21 40.73
C PRO A 26 -12.30 -15.91 41.53
N SER A 27 -12.73 -16.81 42.42
CA SER A 27 -11.89 -17.76 43.15
C SER A 27 -11.26 -18.73 42.15
N PHE A 28 -10.01 -18.49 41.76
CA PHE A 28 -9.23 -19.48 41.03
C PHE A 28 -8.64 -20.46 42.04
N SER A 29 -9.11 -21.70 41.97
CA SER A 29 -8.57 -22.85 42.67
C SER A 29 -7.11 -23.07 42.26
N GLN A 30 -6.26 -23.11 43.28
CA GLN A 30 -4.85 -23.45 43.23
C GLN A 30 -4.72 -24.93 42.82
N GLU A 31 -4.49 -25.17 41.53
CA GLU A 31 -4.13 -26.49 41.03
C GLU A 31 -2.63 -26.71 41.24
N ASN A 32 -2.32 -27.88 41.80
CA ASN A 32 -1.02 -28.24 42.32
C ASN A 32 0.07 -28.22 41.23
N ASN A 33 1.23 -27.68 41.61
CA ASN A 33 2.50 -27.90 40.95
C ASN A 33 2.84 -29.39 40.99
N ASP A 34 2.48 -30.13 39.93
CA ASP A 34 3.23 -31.33 39.55
C ASP A 34 4.29 -30.94 38.53
N MET A 35 5.51 -30.94 39.04
CA MET A 35 6.77 -30.78 38.32
C MET A 35 6.95 -31.95 37.36
N VAL A 36 6.34 -31.86 36.17
CA VAL A 36 6.64 -32.76 35.06
C VAL A 36 8.00 -32.38 34.50
N VAL A 37 9.01 -33.14 34.90
CA VAL A 37 10.35 -33.14 34.31
C VAL A 37 10.22 -33.59 32.86
N THR A 38 10.22 -32.63 31.94
CA THR A 38 10.30 -32.91 30.50
C THR A 38 11.70 -33.49 30.20
N PRO A 39 11.81 -34.65 29.55
CA PRO A 39 13.11 -35.17 29.15
C PRO A 39 13.75 -34.22 28.14
N MET A 40 15.00 -33.83 28.43
CA MET A 40 15.85 -33.04 27.56
C MET A 40 16.06 -33.81 26.25
N VAL A 41 15.34 -33.42 25.19
CA VAL A 41 15.54 -33.96 23.85
C VAL A 41 16.92 -33.52 23.38
N THR A 42 17.85 -34.47 23.43
CA THR A 42 19.21 -34.28 22.92
C THR A 42 19.12 -34.31 21.40
N ILE A 43 19.13 -33.14 20.77
CA ILE A 43 19.19 -33.00 19.32
C ILE A 43 20.59 -33.47 18.91
N SER A 44 20.68 -34.71 18.42
CA SER A 44 21.89 -35.21 17.76
C SER A 44 22.09 -34.41 16.47
N THR A 45 23.16 -33.63 16.43
CA THR A 45 23.69 -33.00 15.22
C THR A 45 24.21 -34.07 14.28
N THR A 46 23.31 -34.62 13.46
CA THR A 46 23.71 -35.42 12.29
C THR A 46 24.37 -34.48 11.29
N VAL A 47 25.70 -34.49 11.28
CA VAL A 47 26.53 -33.85 10.24
C VAL A 47 26.13 -34.46 8.90
N LEU A 48 25.39 -33.70 8.10
CA LEU A 48 25.04 -34.08 6.74
C LEU A 48 26.32 -34.17 5.91
N LYS A 49 26.63 -35.40 5.52
CA LYS A 49 27.69 -35.74 4.58
C LYS A 49 27.46 -34.96 3.28
N PRO A 50 28.48 -34.29 2.71
CA PRO A 50 28.32 -33.51 1.49
C PRO A 50 27.86 -34.44 0.36
N THR A 51 26.64 -34.19 -0.12
CA THR A 51 26.10 -34.83 -1.32
C THR A 51 26.93 -34.38 -2.50
N THR A 52 27.64 -35.33 -3.09
CA THR A 52 28.39 -35.18 -4.34
C THR A 52 27.46 -34.58 -5.41
N ILE A 53 27.76 -33.35 -5.80
CA ILE A 53 27.12 -32.65 -6.91
C ILE A 53 27.36 -33.49 -8.17
N MET A 54 26.29 -34.02 -8.77
CA MET A 54 26.38 -34.64 -10.08
C MET A 54 26.72 -33.55 -11.10
N GLU A 55 27.88 -33.69 -11.71
CA GLU A 55 28.35 -32.90 -12.85
C GLU A 55 27.42 -33.15 -14.04
N ILE A 56 26.50 -32.21 -14.26
CA ILE A 56 25.61 -32.20 -15.43
C ILE A 56 26.47 -32.00 -16.68
N THR A 57 26.68 -33.09 -17.40
CA THR A 57 27.29 -33.08 -18.74
C THR A 57 26.41 -32.24 -19.68
N PRO A 58 26.93 -31.23 -20.38
CA PRO A 58 26.15 -30.42 -21.30
C PRO A 58 25.70 -31.26 -22.50
N THR A 59 24.40 -31.57 -22.55
CA THR A 59 23.74 -32.17 -23.72
C THR A 59 23.82 -31.20 -24.88
N ALA A 60 24.59 -31.58 -25.91
CA ALA A 60 24.72 -30.81 -27.15
C ALA A 60 23.35 -30.59 -27.80
N LEU A 61 23.05 -29.32 -28.06
CA LEU A 61 21.83 -28.86 -28.72
C LEU A 61 21.83 -29.33 -30.19
N PRO A 62 20.74 -29.92 -30.72
CA PRO A 62 20.66 -30.29 -32.12
C PRO A 62 20.70 -29.04 -33.01
N SER A 63 21.64 -29.04 -33.95
CA SER A 63 21.81 -28.04 -34.99
C SER A 63 20.52 -27.90 -35.83
N PRO A 64 20.03 -26.68 -36.09
CA PRO A 64 18.86 -26.48 -36.94
C PRO A 64 19.18 -26.88 -38.39
N THR A 65 18.42 -27.86 -38.90
CA THR A 65 18.41 -28.25 -40.31
C THR A 65 17.86 -27.09 -41.16
N PRO A 66 18.56 -26.66 -42.24
CA PRO A 66 18.05 -25.62 -43.12
C PRO A 66 16.80 -26.11 -43.85
N SER A 67 15.67 -25.45 -43.60
CA SER A 67 14.40 -25.66 -44.31
C SER A 67 14.46 -24.98 -45.69
N PRO A 68 13.98 -25.62 -46.77
CA PRO A 68 14.01 -25.04 -48.11
C PRO A 68 13.11 -23.80 -48.18
N THR A 69 13.72 -22.65 -48.44
CA THR A 69 13.03 -21.40 -48.75
C THR A 69 12.34 -21.53 -50.11
N SER A 70 11.02 -21.68 -50.11
CA SER A 70 10.20 -21.54 -51.31
C SER A 70 10.11 -20.05 -51.69
N THR A 71 10.79 -19.66 -52.76
CA THR A 71 10.67 -18.34 -53.37
C THR A 71 9.24 -18.19 -53.95
N PRO A 72 8.43 -17.22 -53.47
CA PRO A 72 7.11 -16.99 -54.05
C PRO A 72 7.28 -16.36 -55.44
N THR A 73 6.80 -17.07 -56.46
CA THR A 73 6.64 -16.52 -57.80
C THR A 73 5.55 -15.44 -57.74
N GLN A 74 5.92 -14.18 -57.97
CA GLN A 74 4.95 -13.10 -58.12
C GLN A 74 4.21 -13.26 -59.45
N GLU A 75 2.97 -13.72 -59.37
CA GLU A 75 2.02 -13.69 -60.47
C GLU A 75 1.40 -12.28 -60.52
N PHE A 76 1.69 -11.53 -61.59
CA PHE A 76 1.12 -10.21 -61.82
C PHE A 76 -0.36 -10.36 -62.21
N VAL A 77 -1.24 -10.30 -61.21
CA VAL A 77 -2.68 -10.16 -61.43
C VAL A 77 -2.98 -8.69 -61.77
N PRO A 78 -3.67 -8.39 -62.89
CA PRO A 78 -4.05 -7.02 -63.22
C PRO A 78 -4.96 -6.44 -62.13
N THR A 79 -4.46 -5.40 -61.46
CA THR A 79 -5.16 -4.66 -60.41
C THR A 79 -6.37 -3.93 -61.00
N ILE A 80 -7.56 -4.52 -60.86
CA ILE A 80 -8.81 -3.81 -61.07
C ILE A 80 -8.91 -2.76 -59.95
N ALA A 81 -8.97 -1.48 -60.32
CA ALA A 81 -9.17 -0.38 -59.39
C ALA A 81 -10.46 -0.62 -58.60
N ALA A 82 -10.33 -1.00 -57.33
CA ALA A 82 -11.47 -1.15 -56.44
C ALA A 82 -12.14 0.23 -56.25
N PRO A 83 -13.48 0.29 -56.26
CA PRO A 83 -14.19 1.53 -55.96
C PRO A 83 -13.72 2.04 -54.58
N THR A 84 -13.26 3.29 -54.54
CA THR A 84 -12.91 4.00 -53.31
C THR A 84 -14.15 4.05 -52.41
N SER A 85 -14.30 3.06 -51.55
CA SER A 85 -15.26 3.08 -50.44
C SER A 85 -14.91 4.28 -49.57
N PRO A 86 -15.88 5.13 -49.18
CA PRO A 86 -15.61 6.21 -48.24
C PRO A 86 -14.99 5.57 -46.99
N THR A 87 -13.77 6.00 -46.65
CA THR A 87 -13.13 5.64 -45.39
C THR A 87 -14.13 5.98 -44.28
N PRO A 88 -14.53 5.03 -43.42
CA PRO A 88 -15.43 5.34 -42.33
C PRO A 88 -14.79 6.43 -41.49
N THR A 89 -15.38 7.62 -41.50
CA THR A 89 -15.04 8.66 -40.55
C THR A 89 -15.42 8.10 -39.19
N ASN A 90 -14.41 7.80 -38.37
CA ASN A 90 -14.62 7.44 -36.98
C ASN A 90 -15.20 8.68 -36.28
N THR A 91 -16.53 8.80 -36.30
CA THR A 91 -17.25 9.74 -35.47
C THR A 91 -17.07 9.25 -34.04
N VAL A 92 -16.12 9.87 -33.32
CA VAL A 92 -15.92 9.63 -31.89
C VAL A 92 -17.22 10.05 -31.20
N LEU A 93 -18.01 9.06 -30.79
CA LEU A 93 -19.21 9.32 -30.00
C LEU A 93 -18.72 9.86 -28.65
N PRO A 94 -19.24 11.01 -28.16
CA PRO A 94 -18.87 11.49 -26.85
C PRO A 94 -19.20 10.41 -25.82
N LEU A 95 -18.19 10.02 -25.03
CA LEU A 95 -18.35 9.02 -24.00
C LEU A 95 -19.38 9.55 -22.99
N PRO A 96 -20.39 8.76 -22.59
CA PRO A 96 -21.41 9.23 -21.65
C PRO A 96 -20.75 9.59 -20.33
N THR A 97 -20.83 10.87 -19.95
CA THR A 97 -20.42 11.35 -18.64
C THR A 97 -21.43 10.86 -17.60
N LEU A 98 -20.97 10.14 -16.58
CA LEU A 98 -21.84 9.69 -15.50
C LEU A 98 -22.37 10.90 -14.72
N SER A 99 -23.58 10.77 -14.16
CA SER A 99 -24.03 11.74 -13.17
C SER A 99 -23.12 11.69 -11.92
N PRO A 100 -23.05 12.75 -11.11
CA PRO A 100 -22.18 12.76 -9.93
C PRO A 100 -22.38 11.55 -9.00
N ASN A 101 -23.63 11.12 -8.77
CA ASN A 101 -23.92 9.97 -7.94
C ASN A 101 -23.50 8.64 -8.59
N GLU A 102 -23.64 8.51 -9.90
CA GLU A 102 -23.17 7.34 -10.64
C GLU A 102 -21.64 7.27 -10.64
N ALA A 103 -20.96 8.42 -10.78
CA ALA A 103 -19.51 8.52 -10.69
C ALA A 103 -18.99 8.11 -9.30
N VAL A 104 -19.61 8.62 -8.23
CA VAL A 104 -19.32 8.20 -6.84
C VAL A 104 -19.47 6.68 -6.70
N ASN A 105 -20.60 6.13 -7.15
CA ASN A 105 -20.86 4.70 -7.04
C ASN A 105 -19.86 3.88 -7.86
N GLN A 106 -19.49 4.34 -9.05
CA GLN A 106 -18.49 3.70 -9.90
C GLN A 106 -17.13 3.64 -9.18
N VAL A 107 -16.70 4.73 -8.55
CA VAL A 107 -15.46 4.78 -7.78
C VAL A 107 -15.54 3.82 -6.59
N MET A 108 -16.64 3.81 -5.84
CA MET A 108 -16.83 2.88 -4.72
C MET A 108 -16.80 1.41 -5.15
N VAL A 109 -17.39 1.09 -6.30
CA VAL A 109 -17.34 -0.26 -6.88
C VAL A 109 -15.92 -0.62 -7.27
N LEU A 110 -15.21 0.27 -7.98
CA LEU A 110 -13.81 0.06 -8.34
C LEU A 110 -12.93 -0.16 -7.10
N LEU A 111 -13.16 0.62 -6.05
CA LEU A 111 -12.44 0.47 -4.78
C LEU A 111 -12.74 -0.86 -4.08
N ALA A 112 -13.99 -1.30 -4.07
CA ALA A 112 -14.39 -2.58 -3.50
C ALA A 112 -13.85 -3.78 -4.32
N ASP A 113 -13.82 -3.64 -5.66
CA ASP A 113 -13.43 -4.68 -6.61
C ASP A 113 -11.92 -4.67 -6.92
N ASN A 114 -11.13 -3.82 -6.25
CA ASN A 114 -9.71 -3.61 -6.50
C ASN A 114 -8.82 -4.86 -6.35
N GLN A 115 -9.35 -5.93 -5.78
CA GLN A 115 -8.70 -7.26 -5.79
C GLN A 115 -9.13 -8.10 -6.99
N ASN A 116 -9.34 -7.48 -8.14
CA ASN A 116 -9.58 -8.21 -9.39
C ASN A 116 -8.33 -9.06 -9.69
N PRO A 117 -8.43 -10.41 -9.75
CA PRO A 117 -7.28 -11.27 -10.05
C PRO A 117 -6.65 -10.98 -11.41
N GLU A 118 -7.37 -10.33 -12.33
CA GLU A 118 -6.87 -9.90 -13.63
C GLU A 118 -6.02 -8.61 -13.57
N CYS A 119 -6.05 -7.87 -12.46
CA CYS A 119 -5.32 -6.61 -12.27
C CYS A 119 -4.70 -6.53 -10.88
N LEU A 120 -3.74 -7.43 -10.61
CA LEU A 120 -2.89 -7.34 -9.42
C LEU A 120 -1.82 -6.25 -9.60
N LEU A 121 -1.34 -5.68 -8.49
CA LEU A 121 -0.27 -4.67 -8.49
C LEU A 121 0.94 -5.16 -9.29
N PRO A 122 1.53 -4.29 -10.13
CA PRO A 122 1.36 -2.83 -10.17
C PRO A 122 0.22 -2.36 -11.09
N CYS A 123 -0.67 -3.25 -11.54
CA CYS A 123 -1.88 -2.86 -12.25
C CYS A 123 -2.84 -2.14 -11.29
N TRP A 124 -3.39 -1.02 -11.74
CA TRP A 124 -4.39 -0.26 -11.01
C TRP A 124 -5.48 0.20 -11.96
N TRP A 125 -6.71 -0.27 -11.71
CA TRP A 125 -7.89 0.01 -12.56
C TRP A 125 -7.65 -0.23 -14.06
N GLY A 126 -6.85 -1.24 -14.39
CA GLY A 126 -6.50 -1.61 -15.78
C GLY A 126 -5.29 -0.88 -16.36
N ALA A 127 -4.71 0.10 -15.64
CA ALA A 127 -3.46 0.75 -16.02
C ALA A 127 -2.26 0.05 -15.38
N THR A 128 -1.28 -0.34 -16.20
CA THR A 128 -0.01 -0.91 -15.73
C THR A 128 1.17 -0.04 -16.20
N PRO A 129 2.01 0.48 -15.28
CA PRO A 129 3.20 1.24 -15.66
C PRO A 129 4.13 0.50 -16.63
N GLY A 130 4.69 1.21 -17.61
CA GLY A 130 5.52 0.69 -18.70
C GLY A 130 4.73 0.04 -19.85
N ILE A 131 3.47 -0.32 -19.61
CA ILE A 131 2.64 -1.08 -20.54
C ILE A 131 1.53 -0.20 -21.13
N THR A 132 0.65 0.33 -20.28
CA THR A 132 -0.55 1.06 -20.69
C THR A 132 -0.23 2.49 -21.11
N SER A 133 -0.82 2.94 -22.21
CA SER A 133 -0.73 4.34 -22.64
C SER A 133 -1.79 5.21 -21.98
N TRP A 134 -1.49 6.49 -21.76
CA TRP A 134 -2.45 7.46 -21.23
C TRP A 134 -3.73 7.53 -22.09
N ASN A 135 -3.57 7.52 -23.42
CA ASN A 135 -4.68 7.58 -24.37
C ASN A 135 -5.65 6.38 -24.26
N GLU A 136 -5.19 5.23 -23.76
CA GLU A 136 -6.03 4.06 -23.55
C GLU A 136 -6.88 4.19 -22.27
N ILE A 137 -6.33 4.78 -21.21
CA ILE A 137 -6.99 4.84 -19.89
C ILE A 137 -7.79 6.13 -19.68
N GLU A 138 -7.37 7.26 -20.28
CA GLU A 138 -8.02 8.56 -20.10
C GLU A 138 -9.52 8.52 -20.37
N PRO A 139 -10.02 7.90 -21.47
CA PRO A 139 -11.46 7.84 -21.70
C PRO A 139 -12.19 7.18 -20.55
N PHE A 140 -11.66 6.08 -20.01
CA PHE A 140 -12.25 5.38 -18.87
C PHE A 140 -12.29 6.26 -17.62
N LEU A 141 -11.16 6.87 -17.24
CA LEU A 141 -11.08 7.72 -16.04
C LEU A 141 -12.00 8.95 -16.16
N SER A 142 -12.05 9.58 -17.34
CA SER A 142 -12.88 10.77 -17.59
C SER A 142 -14.39 10.54 -17.42
N THR A 143 -14.84 9.27 -17.33
CA THR A 143 -16.26 8.97 -17.10
C THR A 143 -16.73 9.23 -15.67
N PHE A 144 -15.83 9.19 -14.68
CA PHE A 144 -16.20 9.25 -13.26
C PHE A 144 -15.33 10.17 -12.39
N THR A 145 -14.34 10.85 -12.95
CA THR A 145 -13.49 11.78 -12.20
C THR A 145 -13.11 13.00 -13.04
N SER A 146 -12.86 14.11 -12.35
CA SER A 146 -12.28 15.30 -12.94
C SER A 146 -10.78 15.12 -13.10
N ILE A 147 -10.29 15.32 -14.32
CA ILE A 147 -8.87 15.27 -14.67
C ILE A 147 -8.32 16.70 -14.55
N ASP A 148 -7.52 16.97 -13.52
CA ASP A 148 -6.74 18.20 -13.44
C ASP A 148 -5.33 17.97 -14.00
N GLN A 149 -5.04 18.60 -15.14
CA GLN A 149 -3.70 18.63 -15.73
C GLN A 149 -2.85 19.68 -15.00
N SER A 150 -2.50 19.39 -13.76
CA SER A 150 -1.74 20.31 -12.90
C SER A 150 -0.27 20.45 -13.32
N THR A 151 0.27 19.52 -14.12
CA THR A 151 1.65 19.55 -14.62
C THR A 151 1.75 19.03 -16.05
N SER A 152 2.85 19.35 -16.74
CA SER A 152 3.12 18.90 -18.11
C SER A 152 3.31 17.39 -18.27
N VAL A 153 3.30 16.62 -17.17
CA VAL A 153 3.70 15.20 -17.17
C VAL A 153 2.75 14.32 -16.36
N GLY A 154 1.69 14.88 -15.76
CA GLY A 154 0.74 14.07 -15.01
C GLY A 154 -0.60 14.73 -14.72
N VAL A 155 -1.56 13.87 -14.38
CA VAL A 155 -2.95 14.24 -14.05
C VAL A 155 -3.25 13.88 -12.61
N SER A 156 -3.86 14.81 -11.89
CA SER A 156 -4.55 14.55 -10.62
C SER A 156 -5.99 14.16 -10.92
N LEU A 157 -6.44 13.08 -10.31
CA LEU A 157 -7.85 12.65 -10.36
C LEU A 157 -8.50 12.99 -9.03
N GLU A 158 -9.49 13.86 -9.07
CA GLU A 158 -10.37 14.12 -7.93
C GLU A 158 -11.68 13.35 -8.14
N ALA A 159 -11.93 12.36 -7.29
CA ALA A 159 -13.19 11.63 -7.30
C ALA A 159 -14.09 12.16 -6.18
N PRO A 160 -15.38 12.43 -6.45
CA PRO A 160 -16.33 12.70 -5.38
C PRO A 160 -16.46 11.43 -4.53
N LEU A 161 -16.15 11.52 -3.25
CA LEU A 161 -16.43 10.46 -2.27
C LEU A 161 -17.64 10.86 -1.40
N PRO A 162 -18.48 9.90 -0.98
CA PRO A 162 -19.52 10.19 0.01
C PRO A 162 -18.87 10.74 1.29
N GLU A 163 -19.53 11.65 2.00
CA GLU A 163 -19.02 12.23 3.26
C GLU A 163 -18.64 11.16 4.30
N ALA A 164 -19.30 9.99 4.27
CA ALA A 164 -18.97 8.85 5.14
C ALA A 164 -17.62 8.17 4.83
N VAL A 165 -17.07 8.40 3.64
CA VAL A 165 -15.81 7.83 3.14
C VAL A 165 -14.76 8.92 2.95
N ALA A 166 -15.19 10.14 2.61
CA ALA A 166 -14.37 11.33 2.60
C ALA A 166 -13.93 11.62 4.03
N ILE A 167 -12.72 11.20 4.35
CA ILE A 167 -12.05 11.56 5.59
C ILE A 167 -11.95 13.09 5.58
N SER A 168 -12.55 13.73 6.58
CA SER A 168 -12.86 15.17 6.59
C SER A 168 -11.74 16.04 6.02
N GLY A 169 -11.93 16.51 4.77
CA GLY A 169 -11.03 17.45 4.10
C GLY A 169 -9.93 16.84 3.20
N PHE A 170 -9.88 15.52 3.01
CA PHE A 170 -8.98 14.89 2.04
C PHE A 170 -9.74 14.43 0.80
N ASP A 171 -9.42 15.04 -0.34
CA ASP A 171 -9.86 14.55 -1.64
C ASP A 171 -9.08 13.27 -1.97
N TYR A 172 -9.79 12.25 -2.43
CA TYR A 172 -9.12 11.08 -2.98
C TYR A 172 -8.39 11.49 -4.25
N ASN A 173 -7.06 11.42 -4.18
CA ASN A 173 -6.19 11.83 -5.25
C ASN A 173 -5.43 10.64 -5.81
N GLN A 174 -5.36 10.59 -7.15
CA GLN A 174 -4.46 9.70 -7.86
C GLN A 174 -3.68 10.50 -8.87
N VAL A 175 -2.40 10.17 -9.02
CA VAL A 175 -1.51 10.82 -9.97
C VAL A 175 -1.00 9.81 -10.96
N TYR A 176 -1.31 10.03 -12.24
CA TYR A 176 -0.75 9.26 -13.35
C TYR A 176 0.32 10.09 -14.03
N ILE A 177 1.52 9.54 -14.19
CA ILE A 177 2.64 10.19 -14.88
C ILE A 177 2.98 9.36 -16.11
N TRP A 178 3.19 10.01 -17.25
CA TRP A 178 3.57 9.33 -18.51
C TRP A 178 4.81 9.95 -19.17
N ASN A 179 5.48 9.20 -20.03
CA ASN A 179 6.65 9.65 -20.79
C ASN A 179 6.27 10.34 -22.12
N GLU A 180 7.26 10.76 -22.90
CA GLU A 180 7.06 11.42 -24.20
C GLU A 180 6.31 10.55 -25.22
N ASP A 181 6.39 9.21 -25.10
CA ASP A 181 5.64 8.26 -25.94
C ASP A 181 4.19 8.08 -25.50
N GLY A 182 3.75 8.77 -24.44
CA GLY A 182 2.42 8.66 -23.87
C GLY A 182 2.21 7.39 -23.04
N LYS A 183 3.27 6.68 -22.66
CA LYS A 183 3.18 5.50 -21.76
C LYS A 183 3.20 5.92 -20.31
N ILE A 184 2.29 5.37 -19.51
CA ILE A 184 2.28 5.57 -18.06
C ILE A 184 3.56 4.99 -17.47
N ILE A 185 4.32 5.77 -16.72
CA ILE A 185 5.57 5.37 -16.08
C ILE A 185 5.46 5.25 -14.56
N SER A 186 4.48 5.93 -13.95
CA SER A 186 4.17 5.73 -12.54
C SER A 186 2.73 6.10 -12.23
N ILE A 187 2.18 5.45 -11.19
CA ILE A 187 0.88 5.75 -10.63
C ILE A 187 1.08 5.96 -9.12
N THR A 188 0.58 7.08 -8.59
CA THR A 188 0.46 7.30 -7.16
C THR A 188 -1.00 7.24 -6.78
N VAL A 189 -1.33 6.48 -5.75
CA VAL A 189 -2.68 6.40 -5.19
C VAL A 189 -2.57 6.87 -3.75
N ASP A 190 -3.16 8.02 -3.43
CA ASP A 190 -3.21 8.48 -2.05
C ASP A 190 -4.11 7.58 -1.20
N SER A 191 -3.87 7.61 0.11
CA SER A 191 -4.44 6.64 1.03
C SER A 191 -5.97 6.59 0.94
N ILE A 192 -6.47 5.38 0.76
CA ILE A 192 -7.89 5.05 0.81
C ILE A 192 -8.04 3.86 1.72
N ASN A 193 -9.14 3.86 2.46
CA ASN A 193 -9.53 2.75 3.30
C ASN A 193 -10.07 1.62 2.44
N ILE A 194 -9.15 0.88 1.82
CA ILE A 194 -9.49 -0.23 0.93
C ILE A 194 -9.25 -1.53 1.67
N THR A 195 -10.33 -2.25 1.89
CA THR A 195 -10.30 -3.61 2.40
C THR A 195 -9.35 -4.48 1.56
N GLY A 196 -8.40 -5.12 2.23
CA GLY A 196 -7.44 -6.05 1.62
C GLY A 196 -6.14 -5.43 1.10
N TYR A 197 -5.91 -4.15 1.36
CA TYR A 197 -4.59 -3.53 1.18
C TYR A 197 -3.83 -3.36 2.50
N ASP A 198 -4.31 -3.93 3.60
CA ASP A 198 -3.54 -4.01 4.85
C ASP A 198 -2.24 -4.80 4.65
N ALA A 199 -1.23 -4.50 5.46
CA ALA A 199 0.12 -5.06 5.31
C ALA A 199 0.12 -6.60 5.33
N LYS A 200 -0.70 -7.21 6.18
CA LYS A 200 -0.82 -8.67 6.28
C LYS A 200 -1.41 -9.27 5.01
N THR A 201 -2.50 -8.72 4.49
CA THR A 201 -3.10 -9.18 3.23
C THR A 201 -2.12 -9.02 2.07
N MET A 202 -1.41 -7.88 2.00
CA MET A 202 -0.44 -7.63 0.94
C MET A 202 0.76 -8.57 0.96
N MET A 203 1.32 -8.84 2.14
CA MET A 203 2.37 -9.86 2.28
C MET A 203 1.85 -11.26 1.95
N THR A 204 0.61 -11.58 2.28
CA THR A 204 0.02 -12.89 1.93
C THR A 204 -0.12 -13.08 0.42
N ILE A 205 -0.50 -12.03 -0.31
CA ILE A 205 -0.72 -12.07 -1.77
C ILE A 205 0.60 -12.02 -2.54
N TYR A 206 1.51 -11.12 -2.17
CA TYR A 206 2.73 -10.85 -2.95
C TYR A 206 3.98 -11.54 -2.42
N GLY A 207 3.92 -12.10 -1.21
CA GLY A 207 5.03 -12.80 -0.55
C GLY A 207 5.90 -11.87 0.28
N MET A 208 7.15 -12.28 0.47
CA MET A 208 8.15 -11.51 1.21
C MET A 208 8.55 -10.26 0.40
N PRO A 209 8.62 -9.07 1.03
CA PRO A 209 9.08 -7.86 0.36
C PRO A 209 10.59 -7.87 0.10
N ASP A 210 11.01 -7.12 -0.91
CA ASP A 210 12.44 -6.94 -1.25
C ASP A 210 13.13 -6.05 -0.20
N GLU A 211 12.46 -4.98 0.21
CA GLU A 211 12.95 -4.04 1.22
C GLU A 211 11.82 -3.58 2.13
N VAL A 212 12.19 -3.25 3.37
CA VAL A 212 11.28 -2.64 4.33
C VAL A 212 11.96 -1.45 4.97
N TRP A 213 11.31 -0.30 4.90
CA TRP A 213 11.78 0.95 5.47
C TRP A 213 10.82 1.42 6.54
N ILE A 214 11.36 2.03 7.60
CA ILE A 214 10.59 2.62 8.66
C ILE A 214 11.05 4.03 8.98
N ARG A 215 10.12 4.82 9.52
CA ARG A 215 10.39 6.16 10.03
C ARG A 215 9.50 6.44 11.24
N THR A 216 10.10 6.98 12.28
CA THR A 216 9.38 7.54 13.43
C THR A 216 10.23 8.64 14.09
N ILE A 217 9.82 9.11 15.26
CA ILE A 217 10.53 10.09 16.09
C ILE A 217 10.71 9.52 17.50
N SER A 218 11.60 10.11 18.29
CA SER A 218 11.94 9.61 19.63
C SER A 218 10.87 9.86 20.70
N SER A 219 9.94 10.79 20.46
CA SER A 219 8.93 11.17 21.45
C SER A 219 7.66 11.72 20.80
N PRO A 220 6.47 11.54 21.45
CA PRO A 220 5.23 12.08 20.91
C PRO A 220 5.24 13.60 20.82
N ARG A 221 4.71 14.15 19.73
CA ARG A 221 4.47 15.58 19.52
C ARG A 221 2.98 15.85 19.52
N GLU A 222 2.53 16.76 20.38
CA GLU A 222 1.11 17.08 20.54
C GLU A 222 0.26 15.83 20.80
N GLY A 223 0.83 14.87 21.55
CA GLY A 223 0.18 13.60 21.88
C GLY A 223 0.26 12.52 20.80
N VAL A 224 0.91 12.76 19.65
CA VAL A 224 1.04 11.80 18.55
C VAL A 224 2.47 11.39 18.30
N LEU A 225 2.68 10.10 18.11
CA LEU A 225 3.96 9.50 17.78
C LEU A 225 3.82 8.80 16.42
N PRO A 226 4.05 9.52 15.32
CA PRO A 226 3.80 8.96 13.99
C PRO A 226 4.80 7.86 13.69
N PHE A 227 4.32 6.78 13.10
CA PHE A 227 5.15 5.69 12.60
C PHE A 227 4.77 5.37 11.17
N GLN A 228 5.78 5.32 10.30
CA GLN A 228 5.63 5.00 8.89
C GLN A 228 6.32 3.67 8.61
N LEU A 229 5.61 2.80 7.90
CA LEU A 229 6.12 1.53 7.38
C LEU A 229 5.99 1.54 5.86
N ILE A 230 7.10 1.36 5.16
CA ILE A 230 7.13 1.28 3.71
C ILE A 230 7.58 -0.12 3.30
N ILE A 231 6.70 -0.83 2.61
CA ILE A 231 6.96 -2.16 2.06
C ILE A 231 7.24 -2.02 0.57
N VAL A 232 8.39 -2.50 0.10
CA VAL A 232 8.83 -2.33 -1.29
C VAL A 232 8.96 -3.68 -1.97
N TYR A 233 8.30 -3.83 -3.13
CA TYR A 233 8.45 -4.96 -4.04
C TYR A 233 9.10 -4.47 -5.34
N GLN A 234 10.41 -4.26 -5.30
CA GLN A 234 11.23 -3.76 -6.41
C GLN A 234 10.99 -4.54 -7.70
N GLN A 235 11.03 -5.87 -7.62
CA GLN A 235 10.87 -6.71 -8.81
C GLN A 235 9.46 -6.64 -9.40
N LYS A 236 8.46 -6.37 -8.55
CA LYS A 236 7.06 -6.26 -8.96
C LYS A 236 6.65 -4.84 -9.34
N GLY A 237 7.46 -3.83 -9.03
CA GLY A 237 7.21 -2.46 -9.43
C GLY A 237 6.23 -1.70 -8.54
N PHE A 238 6.18 -1.96 -7.23
CA PHE A 238 5.31 -1.17 -6.34
C PHE A 238 5.80 -1.07 -4.90
N SER A 239 5.30 -0.06 -4.18
CA SER A 239 5.47 0.11 -2.74
C SER A 239 4.17 0.52 -2.05
N LEU A 240 4.05 0.15 -0.77
CA LEU A 240 2.91 0.41 0.10
C LEU A 240 3.39 1.16 1.34
N HIS A 241 2.77 2.31 1.63
CA HIS A 241 3.18 3.24 2.67
C HIS A 241 2.08 3.31 3.73
N TYR A 242 2.32 2.67 4.87
CA TYR A 242 1.41 2.64 6.00
C TYR A 242 1.79 3.69 7.02
N TYR A 243 0.77 4.34 7.58
CA TYR A 243 0.89 5.34 8.62
C TYR A 243 0.05 4.88 9.81
N VAL A 244 0.63 4.83 11.00
CA VAL A 244 -0.05 4.49 12.25
C VAL A 244 0.50 5.36 13.38
N ASP A 245 -0.30 5.62 14.41
CA ASP A 245 0.23 6.11 15.68
C ASP A 245 0.90 4.97 16.45
N ALA A 246 2.15 5.21 16.84
CA ALA A 246 2.87 4.35 17.75
C ALA A 246 2.62 4.78 19.21
N SER A 247 2.98 3.88 20.12
CA SER A 247 3.06 4.16 21.55
C SER A 247 4.50 4.06 22.01
N ILE A 248 4.83 4.72 23.12
CA ILE A 248 6.14 4.59 23.76
C ILE A 248 5.98 4.06 25.18
N GLN A 249 6.65 2.95 25.48
CA GLN A 249 6.68 2.37 26.81
C GLN A 249 8.11 1.92 27.14
N ASP A 250 8.61 2.32 28.31
CA ASP A 250 9.94 1.94 28.80
C ASP A 250 11.08 2.20 27.78
N GLY A 251 10.95 3.28 27.00
CA GLY A 251 11.94 3.68 25.99
C GLY A 251 11.84 2.90 24.67
N VAL A 252 10.80 2.09 24.47
CA VAL A 252 10.54 1.37 23.22
C VAL A 252 9.34 1.98 22.52
N VAL A 253 9.51 2.32 21.24
CA VAL A 253 8.43 2.73 20.35
C VAL A 253 7.81 1.48 19.72
N THR A 254 6.51 1.31 19.89
CA THR A 254 5.74 0.16 19.37
C THR A 254 4.64 0.64 18.44
N ALA A 255 4.66 0.16 17.20
CA ALA A 255 3.67 0.45 16.16
C ALA A 255 2.98 -0.84 15.70
N CYS A 256 1.66 -0.89 15.70
CA CYS A 256 0.88 -2.09 15.35
C CYS A 256 0.01 -1.87 14.11
N PHE A 257 0.05 -2.83 13.18
CA PHE A 257 -0.59 -2.75 11.86
C PHE A 257 -1.77 -3.73 11.76
N GLU A 258 -2.76 -3.56 12.63
CA GLU A 258 -3.92 -4.45 12.66
C GLU A 258 -4.84 -4.23 11.43
N PRO A 259 -5.36 -5.31 10.81
CA PRO A 259 -6.31 -5.18 9.72
C PRO A 259 -7.57 -4.41 10.15
N GLY A 260 -7.98 -3.44 9.35
CA GLY A 260 -9.19 -2.66 9.61
C GLY A 260 -9.05 -1.64 10.75
N PHE A 261 -7.84 -1.42 11.28
CA PHE A 261 -7.60 -0.29 12.17
C PHE A 261 -7.67 1.01 11.36
N ILE A 262 -8.82 1.66 11.45
CA ILE A 262 -9.07 3.00 10.96
C ILE A 262 -8.84 3.90 12.17
N GLU A 263 -7.81 4.72 12.14
CA GLU A 263 -7.60 5.73 13.18
C GLU A 263 -8.69 6.81 13.04
N THR A 264 -9.86 6.51 13.58
CA THR A 264 -11.05 7.36 13.48
C THR A 264 -10.96 8.61 14.36
N GLU A 265 -10.01 8.64 15.30
CA GLU A 265 -9.82 9.76 16.22
C GLU A 265 -8.98 10.91 15.63
N ARG A 266 -8.26 10.66 14.53
CA ARG A 266 -7.37 11.63 13.87
C ARG A 266 -7.52 11.62 12.33
N PRO A 267 -8.73 11.86 11.78
CA PRO A 267 -8.94 11.93 10.34
C PRO A 267 -8.11 13.03 9.67
N ASP A 268 -7.63 14.01 10.45
CA ASP A 268 -6.79 15.13 10.02
C ASP A 268 -5.34 14.73 9.71
N LEU A 269 -4.85 13.61 10.25
CA LEU A 269 -3.43 13.28 10.15
C LEU A 269 -3.12 12.27 9.05
N PHE A 270 -3.91 11.19 8.89
CA PHE A 270 -3.64 10.19 7.88
C PHE A 270 -4.94 9.54 7.37
N PRO A 271 -5.18 9.48 6.05
CA PRO A 271 -6.30 8.71 5.55
C PRO A 271 -6.06 7.23 5.90
N ALA A 272 -7.10 6.52 6.33
CA ALA A 272 -6.98 5.12 6.69
C ALA A 272 -6.61 4.29 5.45
N GLY A 273 -5.50 3.55 5.48
CA GLY A 273 -5.02 2.73 4.36
C GLY A 273 -3.60 3.09 3.90
N PRO A 274 -3.00 2.30 3.00
CA PRO A 274 -1.69 2.63 2.47
C PRO A 274 -1.79 3.66 1.35
N ARG A 275 -0.83 4.60 1.31
CA ARG A 275 -0.48 5.26 0.05
C ARG A 275 0.29 4.25 -0.81
N MET A 276 0.00 4.22 -2.10
CA MET A 276 0.68 3.35 -3.06
C MET A 276 1.48 4.15 -4.07
N TYR A 277 2.65 3.61 -4.41
CA TYR A 277 3.44 4.08 -5.54
C TYR A 277 3.76 2.90 -6.44
N LEU A 278 3.34 2.99 -7.70
CA LEU A 278 3.43 1.93 -8.71
C LEU A 278 4.33 2.44 -9.85
N TRP A 279 5.20 1.57 -10.35
CA TRP A 279 6.13 1.86 -11.45
C TRP A 279 6.36 0.60 -12.29
N GLU A 280 7.15 0.73 -13.35
CA GLU A 280 7.41 -0.38 -14.28
C GLU A 280 8.12 -1.55 -13.56
N ALA A 281 7.55 -2.75 -13.68
CA ALA A 281 8.12 -3.95 -13.06
C ALA A 281 9.53 -4.24 -13.57
N GLY A 282 10.43 -4.67 -12.68
CA GLY A 282 11.84 -4.90 -12.97
C GLY A 282 12.72 -3.64 -13.00
N VAL A 283 12.14 -2.44 -12.90
CA VAL A 283 12.89 -1.20 -12.68
C VAL A 283 13.11 -1.02 -11.18
N VAL A 284 14.37 -0.92 -10.76
CA VAL A 284 14.71 -0.65 -9.35
C VAL A 284 14.60 0.86 -9.08
N LYS A 285 13.93 1.22 -7.98
CA LYS A 285 13.80 2.60 -7.51
C LYS A 285 14.57 2.80 -6.20
N SER A 286 15.23 3.94 -6.03
CA SER A 286 15.77 4.30 -4.72
C SER A 286 14.63 4.74 -3.79
N ILE A 287 14.85 4.70 -2.48
CA ILE A 287 13.82 5.11 -1.52
C ILE A 287 13.40 6.58 -1.73
N GLU A 288 14.33 7.47 -2.09
CA GLU A 288 14.04 8.87 -2.47
C GLU A 288 13.01 8.97 -3.60
N ASP A 289 13.14 8.10 -4.62
CA ASP A 289 12.22 8.11 -5.75
C ASP A 289 10.81 7.64 -5.34
N ILE A 290 10.70 6.74 -4.37
CA ILE A 290 9.40 6.22 -3.91
C ILE A 290 8.75 7.16 -2.88
N VAL A 291 9.50 7.74 -1.94
CA VAL A 291 8.94 8.63 -0.91
C VAL A 291 8.81 10.08 -1.36
N ARG A 292 9.60 10.51 -2.35
CA ARG A 292 9.75 11.92 -2.77
C ARG A 292 10.08 12.87 -1.62
N GLU A 293 10.70 12.33 -0.57
CA GLU A 293 11.16 13.04 0.62
C GLU A 293 12.67 12.84 0.81
N PRO A 294 13.35 13.74 1.55
CA PRO A 294 14.76 13.56 1.85
C PRO A 294 15.04 12.27 2.63
N LEU A 295 16.01 11.48 2.14
CA LEU A 295 16.51 10.23 2.73
C LEU A 295 16.74 10.22 4.25
N ALA A 296 17.15 11.35 4.80
CA ALA A 296 17.69 11.45 6.15
C ALA A 296 16.70 11.07 7.26
N THR A 297 15.46 10.75 6.91
CA THR A 297 14.37 10.43 7.82
C THR A 297 13.89 8.98 7.72
N PHE A 298 14.32 8.21 6.71
CA PHE A 298 13.93 6.81 6.52
C PHE A 298 15.11 5.87 6.71
N PHE A 299 14.87 4.75 7.38
CA PHE A 299 15.88 3.74 7.69
C PHE A 299 15.40 2.36 7.30
N LEU A 300 16.32 1.48 6.90
CA LEU A 300 16.00 0.07 6.74
C LEU A 300 15.53 -0.51 8.07
N LEU A 301 14.53 -1.39 8.02
CA LEU A 301 13.94 -2.02 9.20
C LEU A 301 14.98 -2.66 10.12
N GLN A 302 15.89 -3.43 9.52
CA GLN A 302 16.94 -4.17 10.22
C GLN A 302 18.04 -3.29 10.84
N ASP A 303 18.11 -2.01 10.47
CA ASP A 303 19.08 -1.07 11.05
C ASP A 303 18.55 -0.42 12.33
N LYS A 304 17.25 -0.58 12.61
CA LYS A 304 16.53 0.08 13.70
C LYS A 304 15.71 -0.87 14.58
N THR A 305 15.70 -2.16 14.22
CA THR A 305 14.93 -3.20 14.90
C THR A 305 15.69 -4.52 14.80
N ASP A 306 15.27 -5.52 15.56
CA ASP A 306 15.77 -6.89 15.42
C ASP A 306 15.08 -7.67 14.27
N LEU A 307 14.28 -7.00 13.43
CA LEU A 307 13.51 -7.62 12.35
C LEU A 307 14.23 -7.46 11.01
N SER A 308 14.36 -8.56 10.28
CA SER A 308 14.63 -8.56 8.84
C SER A 308 13.30 -8.55 8.06
N PRO A 309 13.32 -8.28 6.73
CA PRO A 309 12.14 -8.47 5.88
C PRO A 309 11.50 -9.86 5.98
N GLU A 310 12.31 -10.92 6.15
CA GLU A 310 11.84 -12.30 6.33
C GLU A 310 11.12 -12.47 7.67
N THR A 311 11.72 -12.03 8.77
CA THR A 311 11.11 -12.16 10.10
C THR A 311 9.83 -11.31 10.20
N LEU A 312 9.82 -10.13 9.58
CA LEU A 312 8.62 -9.30 9.50
C LEU A 312 7.51 -10.01 8.72
N TYR A 313 7.83 -10.59 7.56
CA TYR A 313 6.88 -11.36 6.75
C TYR A 313 6.27 -12.52 7.55
N LEU A 314 7.10 -13.31 8.24
CA LEU A 314 6.62 -14.41 9.08
C LEU A 314 5.72 -13.91 10.21
N LYS A 315 6.12 -12.83 10.88
CA LYS A 315 5.34 -12.20 11.96
C LYS A 315 3.97 -11.71 11.47
N PHE A 316 3.92 -10.99 10.35
CA PHE A 316 2.68 -10.39 9.84
C PHE A 316 1.73 -11.42 9.23
N THR A 317 2.26 -12.51 8.69
CA THR A 317 1.44 -13.59 8.12
C THR A 317 0.99 -14.63 9.16
N ASN A 318 1.62 -14.68 10.34
CA ASN A 318 1.21 -15.56 11.43
C ASN A 318 -0.08 -15.07 12.10
N PRO A 319 -1.18 -15.85 12.10
CA PRO A 319 -2.43 -15.44 12.75
C PRO A 319 -2.36 -15.39 14.28
N ASN A 320 -1.31 -15.95 14.90
CA ASN A 320 -1.14 -15.99 16.35
C ASN A 320 -0.20 -14.89 16.88
N GLU A 321 0.37 -14.07 15.99
CA GLU A 321 1.23 -12.97 16.36
C GLU A 321 0.55 -11.64 16.05
N GLN A 322 0.80 -10.64 16.90
CA GLN A 322 0.38 -9.27 16.60
C GLN A 322 1.35 -8.66 15.58
N PRO A 323 0.84 -7.98 14.54
CA PRO A 323 1.67 -7.35 13.51
C PRO A 323 2.26 -6.03 14.01
N CYS A 324 3.04 -6.10 15.09
CA CYS A 324 3.68 -4.93 15.71
C CYS A 324 5.18 -4.88 15.44
N ILE A 325 5.73 -3.67 15.39
CA ILE A 325 7.15 -3.39 15.24
C ILE A 325 7.60 -2.61 16.47
N ASP A 326 8.68 -3.10 17.10
CA ASP A 326 9.31 -2.47 18.25
C ASP A 326 10.66 -1.89 17.83
N THR A 327 10.96 -0.66 18.27
CA THR A 327 12.25 0.01 18.02
C THR A 327 12.66 0.85 19.23
N PRO A 328 13.94 0.87 19.64
CA PRO A 328 14.40 1.74 20.73
C PRO A 328 14.19 3.22 20.39
N ALA A 329 13.55 3.97 21.29
CA ALA A 329 13.28 5.40 21.09
C ALA A 329 14.57 6.23 20.93
N GLU A 330 15.66 5.81 21.59
CA GLU A 330 16.97 6.49 21.54
C GLU A 330 17.68 6.41 20.18
N ASP A 331 17.26 5.49 19.31
CA ASP A 331 17.79 5.38 17.94
C ASP A 331 17.23 6.46 16.99
N TRP A 332 16.22 7.20 17.44
CA TRP A 332 15.54 8.22 16.68
C TRP A 332 15.96 9.61 17.16
N ARG A 333 16.18 10.52 16.21
CA ARG A 333 16.41 11.93 16.53
C ARG A 333 15.09 12.67 16.44
N ASP A 334 14.84 13.58 17.38
CA ASP A 334 13.78 14.56 17.22
C ASP A 334 14.13 15.44 16.00
N ILE A 335 13.38 15.27 14.91
CA ILE A 335 13.55 16.11 13.71
C ILE A 335 12.93 17.47 14.04
N GLY A 336 13.78 18.43 14.44
CA GLY A 336 13.37 19.77 14.89
C GLY A 336 12.57 20.58 13.89
#